data_AF-A0A2V9MUQ9-F1
#
_entry.id   AF-A0A2V9MUQ9-F1
#
_cell.length_a   1.000
_cell.length_b   1.000
_cell.length_c   1.000
_cell.angle_alpha   90.00
_cell.angle_beta   90.00
_cell.angle_gamma   90.00
#
_symmetry.space_group_name_H-M   'P 1'
#
loop_
_entity.id
_entity.type
_entity.pdbx_description
1 polymer ?
#
loop_
_entity_poly.entity_id
_entity_poly.type
_entity_poly.pdbx_seq_one_letter_code
_entity_poly.pdbx_strand_id
1 'polypeptide(L)' 'MSQSSTSSPVENFTIAFDQTGNACTLQLSWENTQASVKFSEKK' A
#
# COMPACT_ATOMS: atom_id res chain seq x y z
N MET A 1 -21.55 12.70 13.21
CA MET A 1 -20.66 12.28 12.10
C MET A 1 -21.15 10.94 11.62
N SER A 2 -21.59 10.85 10.37
CA SER A 2 -22.14 9.61 9.80
C SER A 2 -20.99 8.77 9.26
N GLN A 3 -20.48 7.84 10.07
CA GLN A 3 -19.46 6.90 9.65
C GLN A 3 -20.17 5.74 8.94
N SER A 4 -19.99 5.63 7.62
CA SER A 4 -20.49 4.50 6.85
C SER A 4 -19.85 3.22 7.40
N SER A 5 -20.66 2.34 7.97
CA SER A 5 -20.19 1.05 8.48
C SER A 5 -19.66 0.22 7.32
N THR A 6 -18.36 0.02 7.28
CA THR A 6 -17.72 -0.93 6.37
C THR A 6 -18.24 -2.33 6.70
N SER A 7 -18.81 -3.01 5.70
CA SER A 7 -19.42 -4.34 5.88
C SER A 7 -18.42 -5.46 6.23
N SER A 8 -17.12 -5.13 6.30
CA SER A 8 -16.01 -6.06 6.48
C SER A 8 -15.08 -5.56 7.59
N PRO A 9 -14.32 -6.45 8.26
CA PRO A 9 -13.27 -6.03 9.19
C PRO A 9 -12.33 -5.06 8.46
N VAL A 10 -12.22 -3.85 9.01
CA VAL A 10 -11.27 -2.85 8.51
C VAL A 10 -9.93 -3.18 9.12
N GLU A 11 -9.06 -3.81 8.35
CA GLU A 11 -7.69 -4.04 8.78
C GLU A 11 -6.86 -2.78 8.55
N ASN A 12 -6.08 -2.40 9.56
CA ASN A 12 -5.10 -1.32 9.42
C ASN A 12 -3.96 -1.82 8.52
N PHE A 13 -3.52 -0.96 7.60
CA PHE A 13 -2.36 -1.23 6.76
C PHE A 13 -1.50 0.01 6.65
N THR A 14 -0.21 -0.22 6.45
CA THR A 14 0.80 0.81 6.22
C THR A 14 1.11 0.87 4.74
N ILE A 15 1.15 2.09 4.19
CA ILE A 15 1.62 2.36 2.84
C ILE A 15 3.03 2.96 2.95
N ALA A 16 4.00 2.33 2.33
CA ALA A 16 5.36 2.84 2.18
C ALA A 16 5.69 3.03 0.71
N PHE A 17 6.35 4.15 0.40
CA PHE A 17 6.79 4.51 -0.94
C PHE A 17 8.30 4.69 -0.90
N ASP A 18 9.03 3.83 -1.62
CA ASP A 18 10.47 3.91 -1.78
C ASP A 18 10.80 4.26 -3.22
N GLN A 19 11.35 5.45 -3.45
CA GLN A 19 11.80 5.87 -4.77
C GLN A 19 13.31 5.63 -4.89
N THR A 20 13.69 4.82 -5.88
CA THR A 20 15.08 4.49 -6.19
C THR A 20 15.39 4.94 -7.62
N GLY A 21 15.80 6.20 -7.77
CA GLY A 21 16.11 6.79 -9.07
C GLY A 21 14.91 6.78 -10.03
N ASN A 22 15.04 6.05 -11.13
CA ASN A 22 14.02 5.87 -12.16
C ASN A 22 13.04 4.70 -11.89
N ALA A 23 13.07 4.17 -10.67
CA ALA A 23 12.17 3.13 -10.22
C ALA A 23 11.54 3.54 -8.90
N CYS A 24 10.38 2.97 -8.61
CA CYS A 24 9.69 3.15 -7.35
C CYS A 24 9.17 1.80 -6.88
N THR A 25 9.24 1.53 -5.59
CA THR A 25 8.55 0.41 -4.96
C THR A 25 7.44 0.94 -4.07
N LEU A 26 6.20 0.54 -4.36
CA LEU A 26 5.08 0.73 -3.46
C LEU A 26 4.94 -0.52 -2.60
N GLN A 27 4.92 -0.36 -1.29
CA GLN A 27 4.74 -1.46 -0.35
C GLN A 27 3.51 -1.21 0.51
N LEU A 28 2.69 -2.24 0.63
CA LEU A 28 1.49 -2.30 1.45
C LEU A 28 1.69 -3.41 2.48
N SER A 29 1.60 -3.07 3.76
CA SER A 29 1.82 -4.00 4.87
C SER A 29 0.63 -3.97 5.83
N TRP A 30 -0.02 -5.12 6.02
CA TRP A 30 -0.99 -5.41 7.07
C TRP A 30 -0.29 -6.13 8.23
N GLU A 31 -1.02 -6.48 9.28
CA GLU A 31 -0.48 -7.16 10.46
C GLU A 31 0.15 -8.53 10.14
N ASN A 32 -0.44 -9.29 9.21
CA ASN A 32 0.02 -10.63 8.85
C ASN A 32 0.41 -10.79 7.38
N THR A 33 0.16 -9.79 6.53
CA THR A 33 0.38 -9.88 5.08
C THR A 33 1.12 -8.65 4.56
N GLN A 34 1.95 -8.86 3.54
CA GLN A 34 2.60 -7.76 2.83
C GLN A 34 2.48 -7.96 1.31
N ALA A 35 2.30 -6.87 0.59
CA ALA A 35 2.35 -6.81 -0.86
C ALA A 35 3.31 -5.69 -1.28
N SER A 36 4.08 -5.92 -2.34
CA SER A 36 4.93 -4.88 -2.91
C SER A 36 4.85 -4.91 -4.43
N VAL A 37 4.89 -3.73 -5.04
CA VAL A 37 4.88 -3.56 -6.49
C VAL A 37 6.04 -2.66 -6.87
N LYS A 38 6.90 -3.16 -7.76
CA LYS A 38 8.00 -2.40 -8.33
C LYS A 38 7.57 -1.77 -9.65
N PHE A 39 7.57 -0.45 -9.67
CA PHE A 39 7.42 0.38 -10.85
C PHE A 39 8.81 0.71 -11.39
N SER A 40 8.96 0.59 -12.70
CA SER A 40 10.13 1.10 -13.42
C SER A 40 9.62 2.10 -14.43
N GLU A 41 10.25 3.28 -14.53
CA GLU A 41 9.92 4.22 -15.57
C GLU A 41 10.13 3.54 -16.94
N LYS A 42 9.08 3.54 -17.76
CA LYS A 42 9.21 3.16 -19.16
C LYS A 42 9.85 4.33 -19.87
N LYS A 43 11.06 4.09 -20.38
CA LYS A 43 11.79 4.99 -21.27
C LYS A 43 11.00 5.26 -22.55
#